data_AF-A0AAV4WWK9-F1
#
_entry.id   AF-A0AAV4WWK9-F1
#
_cell.length_a   1.000
_cell.length_b   1.000
_cell.length_c   1.000
_cell.angle_alpha   90.00
_cell.angle_beta   90.00
_cell.angle_gamma   90.00
#
_symmetry.space_group_name_H-M   'P 1'
#
loop_
_entity.id
_entity.type
_entity.pdbx_description
1 polymer ?
#
loop_
_entity_poly.entity_id
_entity_poly.type
_entity_poly.pdbx_seq_one_letter_code
_entity_poly.pdbx_strand_id
1 'polypeptide(L)'
;MADPRIKQIKIQAGVVKRLAKEKLMYEKEAEKEKAKLEKMQASGGDSYMIKKQEEVIKESVMMIPDTMRRFEMAYNELQEILDNEQELAEIEEYQAAVEILKETSQSMTAAE
;
A
#
# COMPACT_ATOMS: atom_id res chain seq x y z
N MET A 1 -8.30 25.39 22.05
CA MET A 1 -8.76 24.73 20.81
C MET A 1 -7.54 24.01 20.26
N ALA A 2 -7.61 22.71 19.96
CA ALA A 2 -6.45 21.99 19.42
C ALA A 2 -6.04 22.61 18.07
N ASP A 3 -4.74 22.73 17.81
CA ASP A 3 -4.21 23.28 16.57
C ASP A 3 -4.75 22.46 15.38
N PRO A 4 -5.43 23.09 14.39
CA PRO A 4 -6.06 22.39 13.28
C PRO A 4 -5.07 21.57 12.44
N ARG A 5 -3.78 21.95 12.42
CA ARG A 5 -2.72 21.25 11.68
C ARG A 5 -2.43 19.87 12.24
N ILE A 6 -2.51 19.72 13.57
CA ILE A 6 -2.37 18.43 14.27
C ILE A 6 -3.43 17.44 13.77
N LYS A 7 -4.68 17.92 13.60
CA LYS A 7 -5.77 17.11 13.07
C LYS A 7 -5.50 16.70 11.61
N GLN A 8 -4.98 17.61 10.79
CA GLN A 8 -4.65 17.34 9.39
C GLN A 8 -3.56 16.27 9.28
N ILE A 9 -2.46 16.40 10.03
CA ILE A 9 -1.37 15.40 10.10
C ILE A 9 -1.95 14.02 10.43
N LYS A 10 -2.77 13.94 11.48
CA LYS A 10 -3.37 12.67 11.91
C LYS A 10 -4.26 12.03 10.83
N ILE A 11 -5.04 12.84 10.12
CA ILE A 11 -5.89 12.36 9.02
C ILE A 11 -5.04 11.80 7.89
N GLN A 12 -4.03 12.56 7.44
CA GLN A 12 -3.19 12.16 6.31
C GLN A 12 -2.31 10.95 6.64
N ALA A 13 -1.74 10.89 7.84
CA ALA A 13 -1.07 9.70 8.35
C ALA A 13 -1.97 8.45 8.32
N GLY A 14 -3.25 8.62 8.69
CA GLY A 14 -4.24 7.56 8.58
C GLY A 14 -4.55 7.12 7.14
N VAL A 15 -4.54 8.05 6.18
CA VAL A 15 -4.73 7.75 4.75
C VAL A 15 -3.56 6.91 4.23
N VAL A 16 -2.32 7.36 4.45
CA VAL A 16 -1.09 6.65 4.06
C VAL A 16 -1.08 5.23 4.63
N LYS A 17 -1.36 5.08 5.94
CA LYS A 17 -1.38 3.77 6.61
C LYS A 17 -2.43 2.80 6.03
N ARG A 18 -3.60 3.31 5.62
CA ARG A 18 -4.64 2.46 5.02
C ARG A 18 -4.24 2.01 3.62
N LEU A 19 -3.76 2.93 2.78
CA LEU A 19 -3.35 2.63 1.41
C LEU A 19 -2.15 1.66 1.38
N ALA A 20 -1.20 1.81 2.29
CA ALA A 20 -0.09 0.86 2.44
C ALA A 20 -0.57 -0.57 2.75
N LYS A 21 -1.58 -0.71 3.65
CA LYS A 21 -2.17 -2.01 3.97
C LYS A 21 -2.97 -2.60 2.82
N GLU A 22 -3.70 -1.76 2.09
CA GLU A 22 -4.49 -2.15 0.92
C GLU A 22 -3.59 -2.69 -0.20
N LYS A 23 -2.50 -1.99 -0.51
CA LYS A 23 -1.46 -2.47 -1.45
C LYS A 23 -0.94 -3.85 -1.04
N LEU A 24 -0.51 -3.99 0.21
CA LEU A 24 0.05 -5.23 0.72
C LEU A 24 -0.96 -6.39 0.73
N MET A 25 -2.25 -6.10 0.90
CA MET A 25 -3.31 -7.11 0.77
C MET A 25 -3.39 -7.64 -0.66
N TYR A 26 -3.45 -6.75 -1.66
CA TYR A 26 -3.53 -7.14 -3.07
C TYR A 26 -2.27 -7.86 -3.55
N GLU A 27 -1.09 -7.45 -3.10
CA GLU A 27 0.17 -8.14 -3.40
C GLU A 27 0.17 -9.58 -2.88
N LYS A 28 -0.23 -9.78 -1.62
CA LYS A 28 -0.33 -11.13 -1.02
C LYS A 28 -1.37 -12.00 -1.72
N GLU A 29 -2.48 -11.41 -2.16
CA GLU A 29 -3.50 -12.14 -2.92
C GLU A 29 -2.95 -12.58 -4.28
N ALA A 30 -2.29 -11.68 -5.02
CA ALA A 30 -1.64 -12.01 -6.28
C ALA A 30 -0.57 -13.11 -6.12
N GLU A 31 0.27 -13.04 -5.08
CA GLU A 31 1.25 -14.08 -4.77
C GLU A 31 0.60 -15.44 -4.48
N LYS A 32 -0.48 -15.46 -3.70
CA LYS A 32 -1.21 -16.68 -3.37
C LYS A 32 -1.81 -17.32 -4.61
N GLU A 33 -2.42 -16.53 -5.50
CA GLU A 33 -3.01 -17.04 -6.74
C GLU A 33 -1.95 -17.49 -7.75
N LYS A 34 -0.77 -16.83 -7.81
CA LYS A 34 0.40 -17.30 -8.57
C LYS A 34 0.93 -18.64 -8.05
N ALA A 35 1.13 -18.78 -6.74
CA ALA A 35 1.58 -20.03 -6.13
C ALA A 35 0.59 -21.19 -6.36
N LYS A 36 -0.71 -20.88 -6.45
CA LYS A 36 -1.75 -21.86 -6.81
C LYS A 36 -1.63 -22.28 -8.28
N LEU A 37 -1.40 -21.34 -9.20
CA LEU A 37 -1.17 -21.64 -10.62
C LEU A 37 0.05 -22.56 -10.81
N GLU A 38 1.17 -22.27 -10.14
CA GLU A 38 2.38 -23.10 -10.20
C GLU A 38 2.11 -24.53 -9.75
N LYS A 39 1.36 -24.72 -8.66
CA LYS A 39 0.95 -26.05 -8.18
C LYS A 39 0.07 -26.76 -9.20
N MET A 40 -0.89 -26.05 -9.82
CA MET A 40 -1.76 -26.62 -10.84
C MET A 40 -0.96 -27.10 -12.05
N GLN A 41 0.01 -26.30 -12.51
CA GLN A 41 0.91 -26.66 -13.61
C GLN A 41 1.78 -27.88 -13.25
N ALA A 42 2.37 -27.89 -12.04
CA ALA A 42 3.20 -28.99 -11.57
C ALA A 42 2.45 -30.33 -11.44
N SER A 43 1.15 -30.29 -11.11
CA SER A 43 0.31 -31.49 -11.02
C SER A 43 -0.24 -31.97 -12.37
N GLY A 44 0.14 -31.35 -13.50
CA GLY A 44 -0.42 -31.67 -14.81
C GLY A 44 -1.90 -31.26 -14.94
N GLY A 45 -2.26 -30.14 -14.31
CA GLY A 45 -3.62 -29.63 -14.28
C GLY A 45 -4.21 -29.37 -15.66
N ASP A 46 -5.53 -29.48 -15.74
CA ASP A 46 -6.28 -29.27 -16.98
C ASP A 46 -6.08 -27.85 -17.55
N SER A 47 -5.93 -27.76 -18.88
CA SER A 47 -5.62 -26.50 -19.57
C SER A 47 -6.70 -25.43 -19.41
N TYR A 48 -7.97 -25.83 -19.35
CA TYR A 48 -9.06 -24.88 -19.10
C TYR A 48 -9.00 -24.33 -17.67
N MET A 49 -8.67 -25.17 -16.68
CA MET A 49 -8.50 -24.74 -15.30
C MET A 49 -7.29 -23.82 -15.11
N ILE A 50 -6.17 -24.09 -15.80
CA ILE A 50 -4.99 -23.20 -15.82
C ILE A 50 -5.35 -21.82 -16.36
N LYS A 51 -6.02 -21.75 -17.52
CA LYS A 51 -6.46 -20.47 -18.10
C LYS A 51 -7.40 -19.70 -17.18
N LYS A 52 -8.33 -20.40 -16.53
CA LYS A 52 -9.24 -19.76 -15.56
C LYS A 52 -8.48 -19.17 -14.37
N GLN A 53 -7.44 -19.86 -13.90
CA GLN A 53 -6.59 -19.38 -12.81
C GLN A 53 -5.75 -18.16 -13.24
N GLU A 54 -5.30 -18.09 -14.49
CA GLU A 54 -4.63 -16.91 -15.05
C GLU A 54 -5.54 -15.66 -15.07
N GLU A 55 -6.82 -15.81 -15.42
CA GLU A 55 -7.79 -14.71 -15.36
C GLU A 55 -8.00 -14.21 -13.91
N VAL A 56 -8.08 -15.13 -12.94
CA VAL A 56 -8.15 -14.76 -11.51
C VAL A 56 -6.93 -13.95 -11.07
N ILE A 57 -5.72 -14.38 -11.46
CA ILE A 57 -4.49 -13.62 -11.15
C ILE A 57 -4.54 -12.23 -11.77
N LYS A 58 -5.03 -12.12 -13.01
CA LYS A 58 -5.14 -10.84 -13.70
C LYS A 58 -6.10 -9.90 -12.96
N GLU A 59 -7.24 -10.39 -12.49
CA GLU A 59 -8.17 -9.61 -11.66
C GLU A 59 -7.52 -9.10 -10.37
N SER A 60 -6.77 -9.95 -9.66
CA SER A 60 -6.05 -9.55 -8.44
C SER A 60 -4.95 -8.52 -8.71
N VAL A 61 -4.22 -8.64 -9.83
CA VAL A 61 -3.11 -7.73 -10.18
C VAL A 61 -3.60 -6.40 -10.71
N MET A 62 -4.75 -6.35 -11.39
CA MET A 62 -5.29 -5.11 -11.99
C MET A 62 -5.57 -3.99 -10.97
N MET A 63 -5.76 -4.33 -9.69
CA MET A 63 -6.01 -3.34 -8.63
C MET A 63 -4.73 -2.68 -8.09
N ILE A 64 -3.59 -3.37 -8.17
CA ILE A 64 -2.33 -2.93 -7.55
C ILE A 64 -1.86 -1.56 -8.08
N PRO A 65 -1.90 -1.27 -9.41
CA PRO A 65 -1.37 -0.01 -9.94
C PRO A 65 -2.10 1.24 -9.42
N ASP A 66 -3.43 1.25 -9.35
CA ASP A 66 -4.15 2.43 -8.85
C ASP A 66 -3.95 2.62 -7.35
N THR A 67 -3.96 1.52 -6.58
CA THR A 67 -3.68 1.59 -5.13
C THR A 67 -2.26 2.11 -4.88
N MET A 68 -1.26 1.68 -5.66
CA MET A 68 0.10 2.19 -5.57
C MET A 68 0.18 3.68 -5.91
N ARG A 69 -0.43 4.11 -7.02
CA ARG A 69 -0.48 5.53 -7.39
C ARG A 69 -1.12 6.40 -6.30
N ARG A 70 -2.25 5.96 -5.74
CA ARG A 70 -2.94 6.67 -4.65
C ARG A 70 -2.09 6.69 -3.38
N PHE A 71 -1.39 5.60 -3.08
CA PHE A 71 -0.47 5.51 -1.95
C PHE A 71 0.69 6.51 -2.11
N GLU A 72 1.35 6.55 -3.26
CA GLU A 72 2.44 7.49 -3.55
C GLU A 72 2.00 8.95 -3.41
N MET A 73 0.82 9.29 -3.96
CA MET A 73 0.26 10.64 -3.83
C MET A 73 0.05 11.01 -2.36
N ALA A 74 -0.58 10.14 -1.58
CA ALA A 74 -0.82 10.39 -0.15
C ALA A 74 0.48 10.44 0.67
N TYR A 75 1.47 9.61 0.31
CA TYR A 75 2.78 9.62 0.94
C TYR A 75 3.47 10.97 0.73
N ASN A 76 3.51 11.44 -0.52
CA ASN A 76 4.12 12.72 -0.87
C ASN A 76 3.40 13.90 -0.23
N GLU A 77 2.06 13.87 -0.20
CA GLU A 77 1.25 14.91 0.48
C GLU A 77 1.56 14.96 1.99
N LEU A 78 1.66 13.80 2.66
CA LEU A 78 2.02 13.77 4.08
C LEU A 78 3.46 14.23 4.32
N GLN A 79 4.40 13.83 3.47
CA GLN A 79 5.79 14.28 3.55
C GLN A 79 5.87 15.81 3.42
N GLU A 80 5.20 16.39 2.43
CA GLU A 80 5.15 17.84 2.23
C GLU A 80 4.53 18.57 3.43
N ILE A 81 3.47 18.02 4.04
CA ILE A 81 2.87 18.59 5.25
C ILE A 81 3.89 18.60 6.40
N LEU A 82 4.61 17.49 6.62
CA LEU A 82 5.59 17.42 7.71
C LEU A 82 6.77 18.37 7.46
N ASP A 83 7.24 18.47 6.22
CA ASP A 83 8.34 19.36 5.86
C ASP A 83 8.00 20.85 6.07
N ASN A 84 6.72 21.22 5.91
CA ASN A 84 6.25 22.60 6.11
C ASN A 84 5.86 22.93 7.56
N GLU A 85 5.65 21.92 8.41
CA GLU A 85 5.12 22.09 9.77
C GLU A 85 6.13 21.64 10.84
N GLN A 86 7.43 21.90 10.60
CA GLN A 86 8.52 21.45 11.46
C GLN A 86 8.46 21.99 12.89
N GLU A 87 7.75 23.11 13.13
CA GLU A 87 7.52 23.61 14.48
C GLU A 87 6.68 22.65 15.34
N LEU A 88 5.98 21.69 14.70
CA LEU A 88 5.21 20.65 15.37
C LEU A 88 6.03 19.37 15.62
N ALA A 89 7.33 19.34 15.33
CA ALA A 89 8.13 18.12 15.37
C ALA A 89 8.18 17.41 16.74
N GLU A 90 7.91 18.13 17.84
CA GLU A 90 7.91 17.57 19.19
C GLU A 90 6.56 16.96 19.61
N ILE A 91 5.49 17.14 18.82
CA ILE A 91 4.18 16.58 19.17
C ILE A 91 4.07 15.10 18.74
N GLU A 92 3.30 14.33 19.51
CA GLU A 92 3.11 12.90 19.28
C GLU A 92 2.54 12.60 17.89
N GLU A 93 1.57 13.38 17.39
CA GLU A 93 0.97 13.15 16.07
C GLU A 93 1.96 13.34 14.91
N TYR A 94 2.87 14.32 15.02
CA TYR A 94 3.91 14.54 14.02
C TYR A 94 4.89 13.37 14.02
N GLN A 95 5.37 12.97 15.20
CA GLN A 95 6.28 11.84 15.34
C GLN A 95 5.66 10.54 14.82
N ALA A 96 4.39 10.28 15.15
CA ALA A 96 3.67 9.12 14.63
C ALA A 96 3.51 9.15 13.10
N ALA A 97 3.32 10.33 12.50
CA ALA A 97 3.26 10.47 11.04
C ALA A 97 4.62 10.21 10.37
N VAL A 98 5.73 10.67 10.97
CA VAL A 98 7.10 10.37 10.52
C VAL A 98 7.37 8.86 10.59
N GLU A 99 6.99 8.20 11.68
CA GLU A 99 7.12 6.74 11.78
C GLU A 99 6.30 6.01 10.71
N ILE A 100 5.08 6.47 10.42
CA ILE A 100 4.25 5.89 9.35
C ILE A 100 4.92 6.03 7.98
N LEU A 101 5.49 7.19 7.64
CA LEU A 101 6.22 7.36 6.38
C LEU A 101 7.43 6.42 6.34
N LYS A 102 8.19 6.32 7.44
CA LYS A 102 9.33 5.40 7.52
C LYS A 102 8.91 3.93 7.33
N GLU A 103 7.88 3.47 8.04
CA GLU A 103 7.35 2.11 7.94
C GLU A 103 6.85 1.79 6.53
N THR A 104 6.15 2.75 5.90
CA THR A 104 5.49 2.53 4.62
C THR A 104 6.39 2.81 3.41
N SER A 105 7.55 3.44 3.60
CA SER A 105 8.55 3.66 2.54
C SER A 105 9.01 2.36 1.87
N GLN A 106 9.09 1.26 2.63
CA GLN A 106 9.43 -0.07 2.10
C GLN A 106 8.36 -0.61 1.14
N SER A 107 7.12 -0.16 1.30
CA SER A 107 6.02 -0.51 0.39
C SER A 107 6.08 0.26 -0.93
N MET A 108 6.91 1.31 -1.06
CA MET A 108 7.09 2.04 -2.33
C MET A 108 7.97 1.30 -3.34
N THR A 109 8.90 0.44 -2.88
CA THR A 109 9.93 -0.16 -3.74
C THR A 109 9.60 -1.57 -4.24
N ALA A 110 8.43 -2.14 -3.90
CA ALA A 110 8.08 -3.52 -4.27
C ALA A 110 7.48 -3.64 -5.70
N ALA A 111 8.16 -3.05 -6.68
CA ALA A 111 7.82 -3.20 -8.10
C ALA A 111 9.11 -3.41 -8.92
N GLU A 112 9.82 -4.50 -8.64
CA GLU A 112 10.82 -5.09 -9.55
C GLU A 112 10.64 -6.62 -9.61
#